data_AF-A0AB39UZT8-F1
#
_entry.id   AF-A0AB39UZT8-F1
#
_cell.length_a   1.000
_cell.length_b   1.000
_cell.length_c   1.000
_cell.angle_alpha   90.00
_cell.angle_beta   90.00
_cell.angle_gamma   90.00
#
_symmetry.space_group_name_H-M   'P 1'
#
loop_
_entity.id
_entity.type
_entity.pdbx_description
1 polymer ?
#
loop_
_entity_poly.entity_id
_entity_poly.type
_entity_poly.pdbx_seq_one_letter_code
_entity_poly.pdbx_strand_id
1 'polypeptide(L)'
;MLEFSEYIKILVGLIAIVNPFGAVPVFISLTARDTPAQRRDTIHQAALAVGVILLLAAMSGELLLTFFGITINSFRVGGGILVLLMAISMLHARNSPVKQTEEEVDESAGRESISVVPLAMPLLAGPGAISTVILAANRGHGAGHILLIALCIAALCAVIWTVLNMSPLIVRRLGSTGINICTRIMGLILAAIAVEIIANGLKGLFPVLAG
;
A
#
# COMPACT_ATOMS: atom_id res chain seq x y z
N MET A 1 -23.09 -8.58 5.32
CA MET A 1 -21.82 -9.00 4.69
C MET A 1 -21.84 -8.50 3.25
N LEU A 2 -20.72 -8.04 2.71
CA LEU A 2 -20.67 -7.57 1.32
C LEU A 2 -20.79 -8.75 0.33
N GLU A 3 -21.16 -8.44 -0.91
CA GLU A 3 -21.11 -9.40 -2.02
C GLU A 3 -19.66 -9.83 -2.28
N PHE A 4 -19.44 -11.09 -2.70
CA PHE A 4 -18.09 -11.62 -2.94
C PHE A 4 -17.29 -10.78 -3.95
N SER A 5 -17.99 -10.23 -4.95
CA SER A 5 -17.43 -9.29 -5.94
C SER A 5 -16.79 -8.05 -5.31
N GLU A 6 -17.32 -7.55 -4.19
CA GLU A 6 -16.79 -6.36 -3.53
C GLU A 6 -15.48 -6.63 -2.81
N TYR A 7 -15.31 -7.80 -2.19
CA TYR A 7 -14.04 -8.17 -1.58
C TYR A 7 -12.94 -8.35 -2.62
N ILE A 8 -13.28 -8.87 -3.81
CA ILE A 8 -12.34 -8.92 -4.94
C ILE A 8 -11.91 -7.50 -5.34
N LYS A 9 -12.86 -6.56 -5.45
CA LYS A 9 -12.54 -5.16 -5.76
C LYS A 9 -11.63 -4.53 -4.71
N ILE A 10 -11.88 -4.80 -3.42
CA ILE A 10 -11.02 -4.35 -2.32
C ILE A 10 -9.62 -4.95 -2.46
N LEU A 11 -9.49 -6.26 -2.69
CA LEU A 11 -8.21 -6.93 -2.86
C LEU A 11 -7.42 -6.38 -4.06
N VAL A 12 -8.05 -6.27 -5.22
CA VAL A 12 -7.43 -5.72 -6.43
C VAL A 12 -7.02 -4.26 -6.21
N GLY A 13 -7.88 -3.47 -5.57
CA GLY A 13 -7.57 -2.10 -5.19
C GLY A 13 -6.36 -2.01 -4.26
N LEU A 14 -6.30 -2.85 -3.23
CA LEU A 14 -5.16 -2.91 -2.31
C LEU A 14 -3.87 -3.31 -3.03
N ILE A 15 -3.90 -4.31 -3.92
CA ILE A 15 -2.73 -4.69 -4.72
C ILE A 15 -2.26 -3.53 -5.61
N ALA A 16 -3.20 -2.80 -6.22
CA ALA A 16 -2.88 -1.64 -7.05
C ALA A 16 -2.30 -0.48 -6.23
N ILE A 17 -2.84 -0.20 -5.04
CA ILE A 17 -2.34 0.83 -4.11
C ILE A 17 -0.92 0.51 -3.65
N VAL A 18 -0.72 -0.73 -3.18
CA VAL A 18 0.55 -1.19 -2.62
C VAL A 18 1.62 -1.29 -3.70
N ASN A 19 1.23 -1.63 -4.93
CA ASN A 19 2.09 -1.76 -6.10
C ASN A 19 3.39 -2.54 -5.81
N PRO A 20 3.29 -3.85 -5.50
CA PRO A 20 4.48 -4.65 -5.17
C PRO A 20 5.49 -4.71 -6.31
N PHE A 21 5.08 -4.55 -7.57
CA PHE A 21 5.97 -4.48 -8.73
C PHE A 21 6.85 -3.22 -8.70
N GLY A 22 6.29 -2.07 -8.34
CA GLY A 22 7.05 -0.83 -8.18
C GLY A 22 8.07 -0.89 -7.04
N ALA A 23 7.84 -1.75 -6.04
CA ALA A 23 8.78 -1.97 -4.94
C ALA A 23 9.96 -2.88 -5.31
N VAL A 24 9.90 -3.62 -6.42
CA VAL A 24 10.95 -4.57 -6.84
C VAL A 24 12.33 -3.91 -7.02
N PRO A 25 12.49 -2.78 -7.74
CA PRO A 25 13.80 -2.16 -7.93
C PRO A 25 14.41 -1.67 -6.61
N VAL A 26 13.58 -1.11 -5.73
CA VAL A 26 13.99 -0.64 -4.40
C VAL A 26 14.43 -1.83 -3.55
N PHE A 27 13.65 -2.91 -3.55
CA PHE A 27 13.97 -4.14 -2.83
C PHE A 27 15.30 -4.75 -3.28
N ILE A 28 15.54 -4.85 -4.60
CA ILE A 28 16.80 -5.38 -5.15
C ILE A 28 17.99 -4.48 -4.76
N SER A 29 17.82 -3.16 -4.81
CA SER A 29 18.86 -2.21 -4.39
C SER A 29 19.25 -2.40 -2.91
N LEU A 30 18.24 -2.49 -2.03
CA LEU A 30 18.45 -2.64 -0.60
C LEU A 30 19.03 -4.00 -0.21
N THR A 31 18.70 -5.05 -0.96
CA THR A 31 19.15 -6.43 -0.70
C THR A 31 20.35 -6.85 -1.57
N ALA A 32 21.01 -5.90 -2.23
CA ALA A 32 22.11 -6.17 -3.17
C ALA A 32 23.32 -6.86 -2.51
N ARG A 33 23.53 -6.65 -1.20
CA ARG A 33 24.62 -7.23 -0.41
C ARG A 33 24.19 -8.42 0.45
N ASP A 34 22.89 -8.76 0.42
CA ASP A 34 22.34 -9.82 1.27
C ASP A 34 22.64 -11.20 0.71
N THR A 35 22.86 -12.16 1.60
CA THR A 35 22.84 -13.59 1.24
C THR A 35 21.42 -14.01 0.85
N PRO A 36 21.24 -15.12 0.10
CA PRO A 36 19.92 -15.64 -0.25
C PRO A 36 19.02 -15.92 0.97
N ALA A 37 19.61 -16.29 2.11
CA ALA A 37 18.89 -16.50 3.37
C ALA A 37 18.39 -15.18 3.96
N GLN A 38 19.28 -14.20 4.13
CA GLN A 38 18.93 -12.86 4.62
C GLN A 38 17.86 -12.21 3.75
N ARG A 39 17.97 -12.32 2.43
CA ARG A 39 16.98 -11.78 1.51
C ARG A 39 15.59 -12.40 1.71
N ARG A 40 15.50 -13.71 1.99
CA ARG A 40 14.22 -14.37 2.30
C ARG A 40 13.65 -13.90 3.63
N ASP A 41 14.49 -13.73 4.64
CA ASP A 41 14.06 -13.20 5.93
C ASP A 41 13.51 -11.78 5.79
N THR A 42 14.18 -10.92 5.03
CA THR A 42 13.69 -9.57 4.69
C THR A 42 12.32 -9.63 4.01
N ILE A 43 12.10 -10.55 3.07
CA ILE A 43 10.78 -10.71 2.41
C ILE A 43 9.71 -11.14 3.41
N HIS A 44 10.00 -12.10 4.30
CA HIS A 44 9.06 -12.54 5.33
C HIS A 44 8.68 -11.41 6.28
N GLN A 45 9.69 -10.68 6.76
CA GLN A 45 9.50 -9.55 7.65
C GLN A 45 8.69 -8.44 6.97
N ALA A 46 8.91 -8.19 5.68
CA ALA A 46 8.11 -7.25 4.88
C ALA A 46 6.62 -7.58 4.92
N ALA A 47 6.29 -8.80 4.49
CA ALA A 47 4.92 -9.23 4.28
C ALA A 47 4.20 -9.29 5.63
N LEU A 48 4.89 -9.77 6.67
CA LEU A 48 4.35 -9.83 8.02
C LEU A 48 4.13 -8.42 8.61
N ALA A 49 5.09 -7.51 8.47
CA ALA A 49 4.95 -6.14 8.96
C ALA A 49 3.77 -5.42 8.28
N VAL A 50 3.65 -5.52 6.95
CA VAL A 50 2.52 -4.96 6.21
C VAL A 50 1.19 -5.57 6.70
N GLY A 51 1.13 -6.89 6.83
CA GLY A 51 -0.05 -7.58 7.33
C GLY A 51 -0.47 -7.10 8.72
N VAL A 52 0.47 -7.02 9.66
CA VAL A 52 0.22 -6.55 11.02
C VAL A 52 -0.27 -5.10 11.03
N ILE A 53 0.41 -4.19 10.31
CA ILE A 53 0.02 -2.77 10.25
C ILE A 53 -1.39 -2.63 9.67
N LEU A 54 -1.70 -3.32 8.57
CA LEU A 54 -3.02 -3.23 7.94
C LEU A 54 -4.12 -3.88 8.78
N LEU A 55 -3.84 -5.00 9.47
CA LEU A 55 -4.79 -5.62 10.39
C LEU A 55 -5.09 -4.72 11.58
N LEU A 56 -4.06 -4.12 12.18
CA LEU A 56 -4.22 -3.15 13.27
C LEU A 56 -5.06 -1.96 12.79
N ALA A 57 -4.74 -1.39 11.63
CA ALA A 57 -5.51 -0.30 11.05
C ALA A 57 -6.98 -0.69 10.78
N ALA A 58 -7.24 -1.90 10.26
CA ALA A 58 -8.59 -2.40 10.03
C ALA A 58 -9.42 -2.45 11.33
N MET A 59 -8.79 -2.84 12.44
CA MET A 59 -9.45 -3.01 13.73
C MET A 59 -9.57 -1.71 14.53
N SER A 60 -8.56 -0.84 14.47
CA SER A 60 -8.50 0.39 15.26
C SER A 60 -8.94 1.65 14.51
N GLY A 61 -9.12 1.56 13.19
CA GLY A 61 -9.36 2.71 12.32
C GLY A 61 -10.59 3.51 12.68
N GLU A 62 -11.73 2.84 12.92
CA GLU A 62 -12.97 3.51 13.32
C GLU A 62 -12.80 4.26 14.65
N LEU A 63 -12.18 3.62 15.65
CA LEU A 63 -11.92 4.23 16.96
C LEU A 63 -11.04 5.49 16.83
N LEU A 64 -10.01 5.44 15.98
CA LEU A 64 -9.16 6.60 15.69
C LEU A 64 -9.98 7.75 15.06
N LEU A 65 -10.82 7.46 14.08
CA LEU A 65 -11.67 8.48 13.44
C LEU A 65 -12.62 9.12 14.46
N THR A 66 -13.27 8.32 15.30
CA THR A 66 -14.17 8.82 16.36
C THR A 66 -13.41 9.66 17.38
N PHE A 67 -12.20 9.25 17.78
CA PHE A 67 -11.37 10.01 18.73
C PHE A 67 -11.05 11.42 18.22
N PHE A 68 -10.77 11.58 16.93
CA PHE A 68 -10.52 12.88 16.31
C PHE A 68 -11.79 13.61 15.84
N GLY A 69 -12.97 13.02 16.03
CA GLY A 69 -14.25 13.58 15.54
C GLY A 69 -14.35 13.64 14.02
N ILE A 70 -13.62 12.79 13.30
CA ILE A 70 -13.58 12.75 11.84
C ILE A 70 -14.66 11.80 11.32
N THR A 71 -15.49 12.28 10.40
CA THR A 71 -16.50 11.41 9.77
C THR A 71 -15.87 10.46 8.76
N ILE A 72 -16.47 9.29 8.55
CA ILE A 72 -16.02 8.34 7.52
C ILE A 72 -16.01 8.98 6.12
N ASN A 73 -16.94 9.88 5.82
CA ASN A 73 -17.03 10.56 4.53
C ASN A 73 -15.90 11.57 4.34
N SER A 74 -15.55 12.33 5.39
CA SER A 74 -14.37 13.21 5.38
C SER A 74 -13.09 12.40 5.18
N PHE A 75 -12.97 11.26 5.85
CA PHE A 75 -11.84 10.36 5.70
C PHE A 75 -11.78 9.73 4.30
N ARG A 76 -12.92 9.40 3.67
CA ARG A 76 -12.98 8.96 2.27
C ARG A 76 -12.37 10.00 1.34
N VAL A 77 -12.75 11.27 1.46
CA VAL A 77 -12.20 12.33 0.61
C VAL A 77 -10.69 12.48 0.84
N GLY A 78 -10.25 12.56 2.10
CA GLY A 78 -8.82 12.70 2.43
C GLY A 78 -7.98 11.50 1.96
N GLY A 79 -8.42 10.28 2.26
CA GLY A 79 -7.77 9.05 1.80
C GLY A 79 -7.78 8.92 0.28
N GLY A 80 -8.88 9.29 -0.38
CA GLY A 80 -8.98 9.33 -1.83
C GLY A 80 -7.99 10.31 -2.47
N ILE A 81 -7.78 11.49 -1.87
CA ILE A 81 -6.76 12.45 -2.32
C ILE A 81 -5.35 11.85 -2.19
N LEU A 82 -5.02 11.20 -1.06
CA LEU A 82 -3.72 10.54 -0.89
C LEU A 82 -3.50 9.46 -1.97
N VAL A 83 -4.52 8.65 -2.23
CA VAL A 83 -4.48 7.61 -3.27
C VAL A 83 -4.33 8.24 -4.67
N LEU A 84 -4.99 9.37 -4.95
CA LEU A 84 -4.84 10.10 -6.21
C LEU A 84 -3.42 10.65 -6.37
N LEU A 85 -2.83 11.21 -5.32
CA LEU A 85 -1.45 11.69 -5.34
C LEU A 85 -0.45 10.54 -5.60
N MET A 86 -0.68 9.38 -4.99
CA MET A 86 0.11 8.17 -5.29
C MET A 86 -0.03 7.75 -6.75
N ALA A 87 -1.26 7.73 -7.28
CA ALA A 87 -1.53 7.41 -8.67
C ALA A 87 -0.78 8.36 -9.62
N ILE A 88 -0.89 9.66 -9.38
CA ILE A 88 -0.18 10.71 -10.14
C ILE A 88 1.34 10.51 -10.06
N SER A 89 1.89 10.18 -8.89
CA SER A 89 3.32 9.88 -8.74
C SER A 89 3.75 8.69 -9.61
N MET A 90 2.97 7.61 -9.59
CA MET A 90 3.22 6.41 -10.41
C MET A 90 3.14 6.70 -11.92
N LEU A 91 2.18 7.53 -12.35
CA LEU A 91 2.01 7.91 -13.76
C LEU A 91 3.16 8.76 -14.30
N HIS A 92 3.61 9.72 -13.50
CA HIS A 92 4.72 10.57 -13.87
C HIS A 92 6.04 9.80 -13.92
N ALA A 93 6.08 8.56 -13.40
CA ALA A 93 7.30 7.78 -13.15
C ALA A 93 8.45 8.72 -12.81
N ARG A 94 8.20 9.65 -11.87
CA ARG A 94 9.31 10.12 -11.07
C ARG A 94 9.77 8.82 -10.43
N ASN A 95 10.94 8.32 -10.85
CA ASN A 95 11.80 7.57 -9.94
C ASN A 95 11.59 8.30 -8.63
N SER A 96 10.88 7.73 -7.64
CA SER A 96 10.76 8.44 -6.37
C SER A 96 12.19 8.72 -6.03
N PRO A 97 12.63 10.00 -6.07
CA PRO A 97 13.77 10.33 -5.30
C PRO A 97 13.13 10.26 -3.93
N VAL A 98 13.19 9.10 -3.29
CA VAL A 98 13.85 9.18 -2.00
C VAL A 98 15.24 9.71 -2.36
N LYS A 99 15.32 11.04 -2.56
CA LYS A 99 16.48 11.81 -2.25
C LYS A 99 16.63 11.44 -0.79
N GLN A 100 17.41 10.40 -0.54
CA GLN A 100 18.38 10.52 0.51
C GLN A 100 19.10 11.82 0.15
N THR A 101 18.68 12.90 0.79
CA THR A 101 19.52 14.07 0.89
C THR A 101 20.86 13.54 1.37
N GLU A 102 21.97 14.01 0.78
CA GLU A 102 23.31 13.53 1.14
C GLU A 102 23.57 13.65 2.66
N GLU A 103 22.82 14.52 3.36
CA GLU A 103 22.75 14.62 4.83
C GLU A 103 22.20 13.37 5.57
N GLU A 104 21.27 12.60 5.01
CA GLU A 104 20.77 11.36 5.66
C GLU A 104 21.72 10.17 5.47
N VAL A 105 22.61 10.23 4.47
CA VAL A 105 23.64 9.21 4.21
C VAL A 105 24.79 9.35 5.21
N ASP A 106 25.12 10.57 5.61
CA ASP A 106 26.25 10.86 6.51
C ASP A 106 25.93 10.56 7.99
N GLU A 107 24.68 10.75 8.44
CA GLU A 107 24.26 10.30 9.79
C GLU A 107 24.28 8.77 9.94
N SER A 108 24.20 8.03 8.83
CA SER A 108 24.23 6.57 8.81
C SER A 108 25.65 5.98 8.78
N ALA A 109 26.69 6.78 8.52
CA ALA A 109 28.07 6.31 8.41
C ALA A 109 28.80 6.19 9.77
N GLY A 110 28.25 6.78 10.83
CA GLY A 110 28.91 6.88 12.14
C GLY A 110 28.46 5.91 13.22
N ARG A 111 27.46 5.04 12.97
CA ARG A 111 26.99 4.08 13.97
C ARG A 111 26.97 2.67 13.42
N GLU A 112 27.94 1.90 13.89
CA GLU A 112 27.91 0.45 13.87
C GLU A 112 26.52 -0.07 14.31
N SER A 113 26.09 -1.15 13.66
CA SER A 113 24.91 -1.97 13.94
C SER A 113 23.57 -1.55 13.29
N ILE A 114 23.22 -2.32 12.25
CA ILE A 114 21.91 -2.98 12.14
C ILE A 114 20.69 -2.07 12.36
N SER A 115 20.30 -1.28 11.35
CA SER A 115 18.90 -0.80 11.27
C SER A 115 18.43 -0.20 9.94
N VAL A 116 19.18 -0.35 8.83
CA VAL A 116 18.74 0.15 7.50
C VAL A 116 17.60 -0.69 6.88
N VAL A 117 17.09 -1.67 7.62
CA VAL A 117 15.75 -2.23 7.42
C VAL A 117 15.09 -2.23 8.81
N PRO A 118 14.12 -1.32 9.04
CA PRO A 118 12.75 -1.63 8.65
C PRO A 118 11.94 -0.39 8.22
N LEU A 119 12.58 0.69 7.73
CA LEU A 119 11.86 1.94 7.42
C LEU A 119 11.40 2.04 5.95
N ALA A 120 12.04 1.31 5.03
CA ALA A 120 11.65 1.29 3.62
C ALA A 120 10.49 0.32 3.30
N MET A 121 10.25 -0.73 4.09
CA MET A 121 9.12 -1.66 3.87
C MET A 121 7.74 -1.17 4.36
N PRO A 122 7.64 -0.27 5.35
CA PRO A 122 6.44 0.53 5.61
C PRO A 122 5.94 1.33 4.41
N LEU A 123 6.75 1.52 3.35
CA LEU A 123 6.25 2.09 2.09
C LEU A 123 5.11 1.26 1.47
N LEU A 124 5.11 -0.06 1.65
CA LEU A 124 4.03 -0.93 1.16
C LEU A 124 2.75 -0.77 1.99
N ALA A 125 2.88 -0.60 3.31
CA ALA A 125 1.79 -0.24 4.22
C ALA A 125 1.60 1.29 4.28
N GLY A 126 1.78 1.97 3.14
CA GLY A 126 1.70 3.42 3.06
C GLY A 126 0.31 3.96 3.45
N PRO A 127 0.20 5.29 3.62
CA PRO A 127 -1.03 5.94 4.08
C PRO A 127 -2.24 5.69 3.17
N GLY A 128 -2.02 5.41 1.87
CA GLY A 128 -3.08 4.99 0.94
C GLY A 128 -3.65 3.60 1.29
N ALA A 129 -2.78 2.61 1.54
CA ALA A 129 -3.21 1.26 1.90
C ALA A 129 -3.92 1.24 3.26
N ILE A 130 -3.38 1.96 4.24
CA ILE A 130 -3.99 2.14 5.56
C ILE A 130 -5.39 2.75 5.41
N SER A 131 -5.51 3.86 4.68
CA SER A 131 -6.79 4.53 4.48
C SER A 131 -7.80 3.61 3.80
N THR A 132 -7.40 2.88 2.76
CA THR A 132 -8.30 1.96 2.05
C THR A 132 -8.77 0.81 2.92
N VAL A 133 -7.90 0.23 3.76
CA VAL A 133 -8.29 -0.84 4.68
C VAL A 133 -9.25 -0.33 5.75
N ILE A 134 -9.00 0.84 6.34
CA ILE A 134 -9.92 1.47 7.31
C ILE A 134 -11.30 1.69 6.68
N LEU A 135 -11.32 2.22 5.45
CA LEU A 135 -12.55 2.44 4.69
C LEU A 135 -13.27 1.13 4.35
N ALA A 136 -12.53 0.09 3.99
CA ALA A 136 -13.08 -1.22 3.67
C ALA A 136 -13.69 -1.89 4.90
N ALA A 137 -13.00 -1.84 6.04
CA ALA A 137 -13.49 -2.38 7.32
C ALA A 137 -14.76 -1.67 7.81
N ASN A 138 -14.94 -0.39 7.47
CA ASN A 138 -16.13 0.39 7.81
C ASN A 138 -17.33 0.19 6.86
N ARG A 139 -17.20 -0.58 5.77
CA ARG A 139 -18.33 -0.80 4.83
C ARG A 139 -19.32 -1.85 5.30
N GLY A 140 -18.94 -2.71 6.23
CA GLY A 140 -19.79 -3.79 6.73
C GLY A 140 -19.64 -3.96 8.24
N HIS A 141 -20.56 -4.73 8.81
CA HIS A 141 -20.55 -5.07 10.24
C HIS A 141 -20.53 -6.59 10.45
N GLY A 142 -19.98 -7.00 11.59
CA GLY A 142 -19.95 -8.38 12.06
C GLY A 142 -18.61 -9.10 11.87
N ALA A 143 -18.39 -10.15 12.67
CA ALA A 143 -17.14 -10.90 12.70
C ALA A 143 -16.79 -11.55 11.35
N GLY A 144 -17.78 -11.99 10.59
CA GLY A 144 -17.56 -12.55 9.25
C GLY A 144 -17.02 -11.53 8.24
N HIS A 145 -17.40 -10.25 8.35
CA HIS A 145 -16.86 -9.19 7.50
C HIS A 145 -15.38 -8.93 7.83
N ILE A 146 -15.05 -8.80 9.11
CA ILE A 146 -13.69 -8.59 9.59
C ILE A 146 -12.79 -9.76 9.17
N LEU A 147 -13.28 -11.01 9.27
CA LEU A 147 -12.56 -12.19 8.83
C LEU A 147 -12.24 -12.14 7.33
N LEU A 148 -13.19 -11.72 6.49
CA LEU A 148 -12.98 -11.59 5.05
C LEU A 148 -12.00 -10.47 4.70
N ILE A 149 -12.05 -9.33 5.41
CA ILE A 149 -11.04 -8.26 5.27
C ILE A 149 -9.65 -8.78 5.66
N ALA A 150 -9.54 -9.51 6.77
CA ALA A 150 -8.28 -10.13 7.18
C ALA A 150 -7.77 -11.13 6.13
N LEU A 151 -8.66 -11.89 5.48
CA LEU A 151 -8.31 -12.77 4.38
C LEU A 151 -7.81 -11.99 3.14
N CYS A 152 -8.42 -10.85 2.80
CA CYS A 152 -7.93 -9.96 1.75
C CYS A 152 -6.52 -9.43 2.08
N ILE A 153 -6.27 -9.03 3.33
CA ILE A 153 -4.94 -8.58 3.77
C ILE A 153 -3.93 -9.72 3.70
N ALA A 154 -4.30 -10.93 4.14
CA ALA A 154 -3.44 -12.11 4.03
C ALA A 154 -3.11 -12.46 2.57
N ALA A 155 -4.09 -12.38 1.67
CA ALA A 155 -3.89 -12.57 0.23
C ALA A 155 -2.96 -11.51 -0.35
N LEU A 156 -3.11 -10.24 0.02
CA LEU A 156 -2.18 -9.17 -0.35
C LEU A 156 -0.76 -9.47 0.13
N CYS A 157 -0.59 -9.92 1.38
CA CYS A 157 0.72 -10.28 1.92
C CYS A 157 1.36 -11.44 1.15
N ALA A 158 0.56 -12.44 0.75
CA ALA A 158 1.02 -13.52 -0.10
C ALA A 158 1.46 -13.02 -1.50
N VAL A 159 0.75 -12.04 -2.07
CA VAL A 159 1.13 -11.40 -3.34
C VAL A 159 2.45 -10.64 -3.19
N ILE A 160 2.60 -9.81 -2.14
CA ILE A 160 3.84 -9.09 -1.84
C ILE A 160 5.00 -10.09 -1.73
N TRP A 161 4.83 -11.12 -0.89
CA TRP A 161 5.83 -12.15 -0.68
C TRP A 161 6.26 -12.81 -2.00
N THR A 162 5.27 -13.19 -2.83
CA THR A 162 5.52 -13.85 -4.11
C THR A 162 6.26 -12.94 -5.08
N VAL A 163 5.83 -11.68 -5.22
CA VAL A 163 6.45 -10.70 -6.11
C VAL A 163 7.88 -10.41 -5.69
N LEU A 164 8.13 -10.19 -4.39
CA LEU A 164 9.48 -9.92 -3.89
C LEU A 164 10.39 -11.15 -3.97
N ASN A 165 9.87 -12.36 -3.73
CA ASN A 165 10.63 -13.59 -3.91
C ASN A 165 11.01 -13.82 -5.38
N MET A 166 10.11 -13.46 -6.31
CA MET A 166 10.34 -13.50 -7.76
C MET A 166 11.07 -12.26 -8.30
N SER A 167 11.46 -11.30 -7.46
CA SER A 167 12.09 -10.05 -7.87
C SER A 167 13.28 -10.21 -8.83
N PRO A 168 14.21 -11.20 -8.68
CA PRO A 168 15.31 -11.34 -9.63
C PRO A 168 14.83 -11.79 -11.01
N LEU A 169 13.79 -12.63 -11.06
CA LEU A 169 13.19 -13.10 -12.31
C LEU A 169 12.41 -11.98 -12.99
N ILE A 170 11.67 -11.18 -12.22
CA ILE A 170 10.92 -10.01 -12.69
C ILE A 170 11.88 -9.03 -13.34
N VAL A 171 12.97 -8.67 -12.67
CA VAL A 171 13.99 -7.77 -13.23
C VAL A 171 14.63 -8.36 -14.49
N ARG A 172 14.97 -9.65 -14.50
CA ARG A 172 15.58 -10.30 -15.67
C ARG A 172 14.65 -10.36 -16.89
N ARG A 173 13.33 -10.52 -16.69
CA ARG A 173 12.35 -10.63 -17.80
C ARG A 173 11.79 -9.30 -18.27
N LEU A 174 11.46 -8.40 -17.35
CA LEU A 174 10.79 -7.14 -17.66
C LEU A 174 11.77 -5.96 -17.77
N GLY A 175 12.93 -6.06 -17.13
CA GLY A 175 13.85 -4.93 -17.00
C GLY A 175 13.24 -3.75 -16.24
N SER A 176 14.01 -2.67 -16.11
CA SER A 176 13.51 -1.42 -15.50
C SER A 176 12.36 -0.81 -16.30
N THR A 177 12.41 -0.86 -17.64
CA THR A 177 11.36 -0.33 -18.52
C THR A 177 10.02 -1.06 -18.33
N GLY A 178 10.01 -2.40 -18.30
CA GLY A 178 8.79 -3.17 -18.12
C GLY A 178 8.16 -2.95 -16.74
N ILE A 179 8.98 -2.88 -15.69
CA ILE A 179 8.52 -2.56 -14.33
C ILE A 179 7.88 -1.15 -14.28
N ASN A 180 8.47 -0.18 -14.97
CA ASN A 180 7.92 1.18 -15.07
C ASN A 180 6.59 1.21 -15.82
N ILE A 181 6.45 0.44 -16.92
CA ILE A 181 5.18 0.32 -17.65
C ILE A 181 4.11 -0.31 -16.76
N CYS A 182 4.41 -1.41 -16.08
CA CYS A 182 3.48 -2.06 -15.14
C CYS A 182 3.05 -1.09 -14.03
N THR A 183 4.00 -0.34 -13.46
CA THR A 183 3.73 0.67 -12.42
C THR A 183 2.82 1.79 -12.93
N ARG A 184 3.03 2.28 -14.16
CA ARG A 184 2.16 3.29 -14.76
C ARG A 184 0.74 2.77 -15.00
N ILE A 185 0.59 1.51 -15.42
CA ILE A 185 -0.73 0.88 -15.59
C ILE A 185 -1.45 0.77 -14.25
N MET A 186 -0.75 0.35 -13.18
CA MET A 186 -1.31 0.37 -11.82
C MET A 186 -1.70 1.80 -11.40
N GLY A 187 -0.88 2.79 -11.72
CA GLY A 187 -1.20 4.21 -11.49
C GLY A 187 -2.48 4.67 -12.20
N LEU A 188 -2.73 4.24 -13.44
CA LEU A 188 -3.98 4.57 -14.16
C LEU A 188 -5.20 3.98 -13.46
N ILE A 189 -5.13 2.70 -13.06
CA ILE A 189 -6.18 2.02 -12.30
C ILE A 189 -6.41 2.74 -10.97
N LEU A 190 -5.32 3.11 -10.30
CA LEU A 190 -5.36 3.76 -9.00
C LEU A 190 -6.01 5.14 -9.05
N ALA A 191 -5.74 5.92 -10.11
CA ALA A 191 -6.38 7.21 -10.32
C ALA A 191 -7.90 7.07 -10.44
N ALA A 192 -8.38 6.06 -11.17
CA ALA A 192 -9.82 5.78 -11.29
C ALA A 192 -10.44 5.40 -9.93
N ILE A 193 -9.77 4.52 -9.17
CA ILE A 193 -10.21 4.14 -7.81
C ILE A 193 -10.24 5.36 -6.88
N ALA A 194 -9.23 6.23 -6.97
CA ALA A 194 -9.15 7.43 -6.14
C ALA A 194 -10.32 8.38 -6.40
N VAL A 195 -10.64 8.63 -7.68
CA VAL A 195 -11.78 9.46 -8.08
C VAL A 195 -13.09 8.86 -7.57
N GLU A 196 -13.28 7.55 -7.65
CA GLU A 196 -14.46 6.86 -7.12
C GLU A 196 -14.58 7.02 -5.59
N ILE A 197 -13.47 6.90 -4.86
CA ILE A 197 -13.44 7.10 -3.40
C ILE A 197 -13.81 8.55 -3.05
N ILE A 198 -13.22 9.53 -3.75
CA ILE A 198 -13.49 10.96 -3.54
C ILE A 198 -14.96 11.27 -3.86
N ALA A 199 -15.49 10.80 -4.99
CA ALA A 199 -16.87 11.04 -5.39
C ALA A 199 -17.87 10.48 -4.37
N ASN A 200 -17.65 9.26 -3.88
CA ASN A 200 -18.49 8.66 -2.85
C ASN A 200 -18.36 9.39 -1.49
N GLY A 201 -17.17 9.88 -1.14
CA GLY A 201 -16.97 10.74 0.02
C GLY A 201 -17.73 12.07 -0.09
N LEU A 202 -17.63 12.75 -1.24
CA LEU A 202 -18.30 14.01 -1.52
C LEU A 202 -19.82 13.88 -1.53
N LYS A 203 -20.38 12.81 -2.12
CA LYS A 203 -21.82 12.52 -2.04
C LYS A 203 -22.30 12.32 -0.60
N GLY A 204 -21.46 11.70 0.23
CA GLY A 204 -21.76 11.53 1.65
C GLY A 204 -21.62 12.81 2.49
N LEU A 205 -20.76 13.76 2.08
CA LEU A 205 -20.62 15.07 2.73
C LEU A 205 -21.69 16.07 2.28
N PHE A 206 -22.06 16.02 1.01
CA PHE A 206 -23.03 16.91 0.37
C PHE A 206 -24.10 16.07 -0.33
N PRO A 207 -25.18 15.67 0.39
CA PRO A 207 -26.24 14.82 -0.15
C PRO A 207 -26.92 15.42 -1.40
N VAL A 208 -26.88 16.75 -1.55
CA VAL A 208 -27.37 17.49 -2.72
C VAL A 208 -26.64 17.10 -4.02
N LEU A 209 -25.39 16.61 -3.94
CA LEU A 209 -24.60 16.15 -5.09
C LEU A 209 -24.96 14.71 -5.54
N ALA A 210 -25.84 14.02 -4.82
CA ALA A 210 -26.26 12.66 -5.15
C ALA A 210 -27.52 12.60 -6.04
N GLY A 211 -28.06 13.76 -6.44
CA GLY A 211 -29.20 13.91 -7.34
C GLY A 211 -28.87 13.65 -8.81
#